data_AF-A0A8J6VYS8-F1
#
_entry.id   AF-A0A8J6VYS8-F1
#
_cell.length_a   1.000
_cell.length_b   1.000
_cell.length_c   1.000
_cell.angle_alpha   90.00
_cell.angle_beta   90.00
_cell.angle_gamma   90.00
#
_symmetry.space_group_name_H-M   'P 1'
#
loop_
_entity.id
_entity.type
_entity.pdbx_description
1 polymer ?
#
loop_
_entity_poly.entity_id
_entity_poly.type
_entity_poly.pdbx_seq_one_letter_code
_entity_poly.pdbx_strand_id
1 'polypeptide(L)'
;MELLQGKEVMQKCAIIYGRSFDPRTWRNWKRACKVPPSTPQRGDWLTPFEVKKLITLTFLKANNPRGSYSYPQILLEMNNPDKQDWLQAIAETPVNTLIQPCHGRDLPNTLKKLTGKTVPIDRLYRIGRRTQRKFSRSKQYSAKQINWWLEHIGA
;
A
#
# COMPACT_ATOMS: atom_id res chain seq x y z
N MET A 1 -8.24 18.11 7.05
CA MET A 1 -7.60 16.77 7.09
C MET A 1 -8.26 15.93 6.01
N GLU A 2 -7.54 15.61 4.93
CA GLU A 2 -8.13 14.99 3.74
C GLU A 2 -8.43 13.50 3.95
N LEU A 3 -9.52 13.03 3.35
CA LEU A 3 -9.85 11.60 3.29
C LEU A 3 -8.94 10.92 2.28
N LEU A 4 -8.46 9.71 2.61
CA LEU A 4 -7.59 8.92 1.73
C LEU A 4 -8.37 7.78 1.09
N GLN A 5 -8.06 7.44 -0.17
CA GLN A 5 -8.66 6.29 -0.81
C GLN A 5 -8.12 4.99 -0.20
N GLY A 6 -9.01 4.02 0.08
CA GLY A 6 -8.63 2.76 0.69
C GLY A 6 -7.62 1.95 -0.14
N LYS A 7 -7.62 2.08 -1.47
CA LYS A 7 -6.60 1.51 -2.36
C LYS A 7 -5.21 2.11 -2.10
N GLU A 8 -5.11 3.42 -1.91
CA GLU A 8 -3.84 4.08 -1.61
C GLU A 8 -3.31 3.64 -0.25
N VAL A 9 -4.18 3.58 0.76
CA VAL A 9 -3.83 3.14 2.11
C VAL A 9 -3.39 1.67 2.10
N MET A 10 -4.06 0.81 1.34
CA MET A 10 -3.66 -0.58 1.13
C MET A 10 -2.27 -0.68 0.49
N GLN A 11 -1.95 0.17 -0.49
CA GLN A 11 -0.61 0.25 -1.08
C GLN A 11 0.44 0.71 -0.09
N LYS A 12 0.16 1.74 0.74
CA LYS A 12 1.07 2.14 1.84
C LYS A 12 1.34 0.97 2.77
N CYS A 13 0.29 0.27 3.19
CA CYS A 13 0.42 -0.88 4.06
C CYS A 13 1.24 -1.99 3.40
N ALA A 14 1.07 -2.23 2.09
CA ALA A 14 1.86 -3.22 1.35
C ALA A 14 3.36 -2.90 1.32
N ILE A 15 3.70 -1.61 1.19
CA ILE A 15 5.10 -1.14 1.23
C ILE A 15 5.70 -1.43 2.61
N ILE A 16 5.04 -0.98 3.68
CA ILE A 16 5.50 -1.15 5.07
C ILE A 16 5.62 -2.64 5.40
N TYR A 17 4.65 -3.44 4.97
CA TYR A 17 4.64 -4.86 5.25
C TYR A 17 5.64 -5.67 4.40
N GLY A 18 6.14 -5.09 3.31
CA GLY A 18 7.01 -5.76 2.34
C GLY A 18 6.30 -6.82 1.48
N ARG A 19 4.97 -6.93 1.57
CA ARG A 19 4.16 -7.89 0.81
C ARG A 19 2.79 -7.32 0.45
N SER A 20 2.25 -7.82 -0.65
CA SER A 20 0.93 -7.44 -1.12
C SER A 20 -0.19 -7.97 -0.24
N PHE A 21 -1.32 -7.29 -0.28
CA PHE A 21 -2.56 -7.73 0.33
C PHE A 21 -3.47 -8.37 -0.72
N ASP A 22 -4.00 -9.55 -0.43
CA ASP A 22 -5.18 -10.03 -1.14
C ASP A 22 -6.45 -9.35 -0.58
N PRO A 23 -7.55 -9.30 -1.36
CA PRO A 23 -8.78 -8.61 -0.94
C PRO A 23 -9.42 -9.16 0.35
N ARG A 24 -9.21 -10.43 0.68
CA ARG A 24 -9.76 -11.03 1.92
C ARG A 24 -8.93 -10.59 3.11
N THR A 25 -7.60 -10.63 3.02
CA THR A 25 -6.71 -10.13 4.06
C THR A 25 -6.97 -8.65 4.33
N TRP A 26 -7.09 -7.83 3.28
CA TRP A 26 -7.39 -6.40 3.45
C TRP A 26 -8.72 -6.16 4.18
N ARG A 27 -9.79 -6.87 3.81
CA ARG A 27 -11.09 -6.79 4.51
C ARG A 27 -10.99 -7.23 5.98
N ASN A 28 -10.24 -8.29 6.26
CA ASN A 28 -10.04 -8.76 7.63
C ASN A 28 -9.28 -7.74 8.48
N TRP A 29 -8.30 -7.05 7.90
CA TRP A 29 -7.55 -5.98 8.58
C TRP A 29 -8.44 -4.76 8.83
N LYS A 30 -9.24 -4.33 7.84
CA LYS A 30 -10.26 -3.29 8.05
C LYS A 30 -11.19 -3.63 9.22
N ARG A 31 -11.65 -4.89 9.31
CA ARG A 31 -12.50 -5.37 10.42
C ARG A 31 -11.76 -5.34 11.78
N ALA A 32 -10.52 -5.80 11.84
CA ALA A 32 -9.71 -5.77 13.06
C ALA A 32 -9.51 -4.32 13.56
N CYS A 33 -9.30 -3.37 12.65
CA CYS A 33 -9.19 -1.95 12.94
C CYS A 33 -10.54 -1.22 13.15
N LYS A 34 -11.67 -1.95 13.15
CA LYS A 34 -13.04 -1.39 13.23
C LYS A 34 -13.28 -0.28 12.21
N VAL A 35 -12.73 -0.44 11.00
CA VAL A 35 -13.01 0.43 9.86
C VAL A 35 -14.36 0.01 9.29
N PRO A 36 -15.35 0.91 9.23
CA PRO A 36 -16.64 0.62 8.64
C PRO A 36 -16.52 0.10 7.20
N PRO A 37 -17.41 -0.79 6.77
CA PRO A 37 -17.42 -1.25 5.40
C PRO A 37 -17.71 -0.09 4.44
N SER A 38 -17.18 -0.21 3.23
CA SER A 38 -17.44 0.74 2.15
C SER A 38 -18.93 0.66 1.78
N THR A 39 -19.66 1.77 1.87
CA THR A 39 -21.08 1.88 1.48
C THR A 39 -21.22 2.77 0.25
N PRO A 40 -22.35 2.74 -0.47
CA PRO A 40 -22.57 3.66 -1.60
C PRO A 40 -22.42 5.14 -1.23
N GLN A 41 -22.81 5.54 -0.01
CA GLN A 41 -22.70 6.92 0.46
C GLN A 41 -21.28 7.29 0.90
N ARG A 42 -20.55 6.36 1.54
CA ARG A 42 -19.21 6.63 2.10
C ARG A 42 -18.09 6.38 1.09
N GLY A 43 -18.29 5.50 0.11
CA GLY A 43 -17.23 4.98 -0.74
C GLY A 43 -16.18 4.19 0.05
N ASP A 44 -14.99 4.02 -0.55
CA ASP A 44 -13.82 3.41 0.12
C ASP A 44 -12.89 4.46 0.72
N TRP A 45 -13.46 5.59 1.16
CA TRP A 45 -12.70 6.68 1.78
C TRP A 45 -12.44 6.41 3.26
N LEU A 46 -11.22 6.70 3.69
CA LEU A 46 -10.71 6.48 5.04
C LEU A 46 -10.34 7.80 5.70
N THR A 47 -10.76 7.95 6.95
CA THR A 47 -10.35 9.07 7.81
C THR A 47 -8.91 8.91 8.27
N PRO A 48 -8.19 10.00 8.60
CA PRO A 48 -6.82 9.91 9.13
C PRO A 48 -6.69 8.98 10.34
N PHE A 49 -7.70 8.95 11.22
CA PHE A 49 -7.73 8.02 12.35
C PHE A 49 -7.80 6.55 11.91
N GLU A 50 -8.61 6.23 10.90
CA GLU A 50 -8.68 4.88 10.34
C GLU A 50 -7.39 4.47 9.64
N VAL A 51 -6.77 5.42 8.93
CA VAL A 51 -5.46 5.22 8.28
C VAL A 51 -4.39 4.90 9.32
N LYS A 52 -4.31 5.68 10.41
CA LYS A 52 -3.35 5.46 11.49
C LYS A 52 -3.53 4.09 12.14
N LYS A 53 -4.77 3.65 12.37
CA LYS A 53 -5.06 2.29 12.87
C LYS A 53 -4.55 1.20 11.93
N LEU A 54 -4.77 1.34 10.62
CA LEU A 54 -4.33 0.37 9.62
C LEU A 54 -2.80 0.31 9.52
N ILE A 55 -2.12 1.46 9.54
CA ILE A 55 -0.66 1.54 9.56
C ILE A 55 -0.10 0.89 10.84
N THR A 56 -0.72 1.17 11.99
CA THR A 56 -0.32 0.55 13.27
C THR A 56 -0.42 -0.97 13.21
N LEU A 57 -1.55 -1.51 12.77
CA LEU A 57 -1.71 -2.95 12.59
C LEU A 57 -0.68 -3.52 11.60
N THR A 58 -0.37 -2.77 10.54
CA THR A 58 0.66 -3.17 9.56
C THR A 58 2.03 -3.30 10.20
N PHE A 59 2.45 -2.31 10.98
CA PHE A 59 3.71 -2.34 11.70
C PHE A 59 3.79 -3.53 12.66
N LEU A 60 2.73 -3.76 13.45
CA LEU A 60 2.66 -4.90 14.36
C LEU A 60 2.79 -6.24 13.61
N LYS A 61 2.08 -6.38 12.49
CA LYS A 61 2.13 -7.57 11.64
C LYS A 61 3.43 -7.74 10.87
N ALA A 62 4.15 -6.66 10.57
CA ALA A 62 5.48 -6.72 9.99
C ALA A 62 6.50 -7.33 10.96
N ASN A 63 6.41 -6.95 12.24
CA ASN A 63 7.29 -7.46 13.30
C ASN A 63 6.90 -8.87 13.77
N ASN A 64 5.60 -9.18 13.83
CA ASN A 64 5.11 -10.52 14.16
C ASN A 64 3.90 -10.91 13.28
N PRO A 65 4.14 -11.54 12.11
CA PRO A 65 3.08 -11.89 11.16
C PRO A 65 1.99 -12.82 11.72
N ARG A 66 2.37 -13.70 12.65
CA ARG A 66 1.47 -14.69 13.28
C ARG A 66 0.75 -14.15 14.51
N GLY A 67 1.16 -12.99 15.03
CA GLY A 67 0.54 -12.35 16.20
C GLY A 67 -0.93 -11.99 15.94
N SER A 68 -1.82 -12.31 16.87
CA SER A 68 -3.21 -11.85 16.83
C SER A 68 -3.31 -10.54 17.61
N TYR A 69 -3.90 -9.52 17.01
CA TYR A 69 -4.01 -8.18 17.60
C TYR A 69 -5.47 -7.79 17.74
N SER A 70 -5.91 -7.57 18.98
CA SER A 70 -7.25 -7.07 19.27
C SER A 70 -7.35 -5.57 19.00
N TYR A 71 -8.57 -5.07 18.84
CA TYR A 71 -8.79 -3.63 18.61
C TYR A 71 -8.23 -2.75 19.74
N PRO A 72 -8.42 -3.07 21.04
CA PRO A 72 -7.79 -2.31 22.12
C PRO A 72 -6.26 -2.31 22.05
N GLN A 73 -5.62 -3.42 21.70
CA GLN A 73 -4.17 -3.49 21.53
C GLN A 73 -3.69 -2.57 20.40
N ILE A 74 -4.41 -2.52 19.28
CA ILE A 74 -4.08 -1.61 18.17
C ILE A 74 -4.17 -0.14 18.62
N LEU A 75 -5.21 0.22 19.39
CA LEU A 75 -5.35 1.58 19.92
C LEU A 75 -4.24 1.94 20.92
N LEU A 76 -3.87 1.00 21.78
CA LEU A 76 -2.77 1.19 22.73
C LEU A 76 -1.46 1.47 22.00
N GLU A 77 -1.12 0.65 21.00
CA GLU A 77 0.10 0.81 20.19
C GLU A 77 0.08 2.07 19.32
N MET A 78 -1.09 2.46 18.82
CA MET A 78 -1.25 3.69 18.03
C MET A 78 -0.95 4.95 18.85
N ASN A 79 -1.24 4.91 20.15
CA ASN A 79 -1.02 6.00 21.10
C ASN A 79 0.30 5.83 21.89
N ASN A 80 1.13 4.86 21.51
CA ASN A 80 2.45 4.69 22.12
C ASN A 80 3.32 5.90 21.72
N PRO A 81 3.81 6.71 22.69
CA PRO A 81 4.53 7.93 22.40
C PRO A 81 5.80 7.69 21.56
N ASP A 82 6.49 6.56 21.76
CA ASP A 82 7.72 6.21 21.04
C ASP A 82 7.48 5.98 19.53
N LYS A 83 6.24 5.64 19.16
CA LYS A 83 5.86 5.30 17.78
C LYS A 83 4.93 6.33 17.17
N GLN A 84 4.38 7.24 17.96
CA GLN A 84 3.30 8.13 17.55
C GLN A 84 3.72 9.06 16.42
N ASP A 85 4.93 9.61 16.50
CA ASP A 85 5.49 10.52 15.49
C ASP A 85 5.76 9.79 14.17
N TRP A 86 6.34 8.59 14.25
CA TRP A 86 6.59 7.76 13.08
C TRP A 86 5.28 7.34 12.40
N LEU A 87 4.28 6.89 13.18
CA LEU A 87 2.96 6.50 12.67
C LEU A 87 2.24 7.68 12.01
N GLN A 88 2.35 8.87 12.60
CA GLN A 88 1.78 10.10 12.06
C GLN A 88 2.46 10.49 10.75
N ALA A 89 3.79 10.52 10.72
CA ALA A 89 4.57 10.84 9.54
C ALA A 89 4.23 9.90 8.37
N ILE A 90 4.14 8.59 8.60
CA ILE A 90 3.79 7.63 7.56
C ILE A 90 2.33 7.77 7.08
N ALA A 91 1.40 8.11 7.98
CA ALA A 91 0.01 8.35 7.60
C ALA A 91 -0.13 9.55 6.63
N GLU A 92 0.64 10.60 6.87
CA GLU A 92 0.64 11.84 6.07
C GLU A 92 1.50 11.74 4.81
N THR A 93 2.57 10.94 4.84
CA THR A 93 3.51 10.79 3.72
C THR A 93 2.82 10.20 2.49
N PRO A 94 2.81 10.85 1.31
CA PRO A 94 2.20 10.32 0.08
C PRO A 94 2.70 8.91 -0.29
N VAL A 95 1.86 8.09 -0.94
CA VAL A 95 2.29 6.73 -1.35
C VAL A 95 3.54 6.78 -2.23
N ASN A 96 3.59 7.78 -3.12
CA ASN A 96 4.69 7.96 -4.07
C ASN A 96 6.04 8.21 -3.38
N THR A 97 6.07 8.83 -2.21
CA THR A 97 7.34 9.05 -1.48
C THR A 97 7.80 7.80 -0.73
N LEU A 98 6.90 6.84 -0.47
CA LEU A 98 7.24 5.55 0.15
C LEU A 98 7.74 4.52 -0.87
N ILE A 99 7.44 4.68 -2.16
CA ILE A 99 7.89 3.77 -3.20
C ILE A 99 9.38 4.00 -3.48
N GLN A 100 10.20 2.99 -3.19
CA GLN A 100 11.62 3.05 -3.53
C GLN A 100 11.83 2.93 -5.05
N PRO A 101 12.75 3.73 -5.64
CA PRO A 101 13.18 3.55 -7.02
C PRO A 101 13.72 2.14 -7.25
N CYS A 102 13.49 1.58 -8.44
CA CYS A 102 13.98 0.25 -8.80
C CYS A 102 14.45 0.18 -10.26
N HIS A 103 15.33 -0.77 -10.59
CA HIS A 103 15.68 -1.03 -11.98
C HIS A 103 14.52 -1.74 -12.70
N GLY A 104 14.41 -1.55 -14.01
CA GLY A 104 13.35 -2.16 -14.82
C GLY A 104 13.30 -3.67 -14.74
N ARG A 105 14.45 -4.33 -14.54
CA ARG A 105 14.50 -5.78 -14.27
C ARG A 105 13.79 -6.18 -12.97
N ASP A 106 13.75 -5.28 -11.98
CA ASP A 106 13.15 -5.49 -10.65
C ASP A 106 11.71 -4.97 -10.58
N LEU A 107 11.31 -4.15 -11.55
CA LEU A 107 9.97 -3.57 -11.65
C LEU A 107 8.85 -4.63 -11.54
N PRO A 108 8.88 -5.79 -12.22
CA PRO A 108 7.89 -6.85 -12.01
C PRO A 108 7.71 -7.27 -10.54
N ASN A 109 8.81 -7.41 -9.81
CA ASN A 109 8.80 -7.80 -8.40
C ASN A 109 8.24 -6.68 -7.52
N THR A 110 8.63 -5.44 -7.77
CA THR A 110 8.08 -4.26 -7.09
C THR A 110 6.58 -4.16 -7.30
N LEU A 111 6.11 -4.30 -8.54
CA LEU A 111 4.69 -4.28 -8.88
C LEU A 111 3.92 -5.43 -8.23
N LYS A 112 4.51 -6.63 -8.16
CA LYS A 112 3.94 -7.77 -7.45
C LYS A 112 3.83 -7.49 -5.94
N LYS A 113 4.85 -6.91 -5.31
CA LYS A 113 4.79 -6.52 -3.90
C LYS A 113 3.69 -5.50 -3.63
N LEU A 114 3.51 -4.53 -4.52
CA LEU A 114 2.53 -3.44 -4.35
C LEU A 114 1.09 -3.86 -4.68
N THR A 115 0.89 -4.75 -5.66
CA THR A 115 -0.45 -5.10 -6.18
C THR A 115 -0.90 -6.52 -5.85
N GLY A 116 0.03 -7.40 -5.49
CA GLY A 116 -0.18 -8.84 -5.35
C GLY A 116 -0.34 -9.60 -6.65
N LYS A 117 -0.32 -8.90 -7.78
CA LYS A 117 -0.46 -9.49 -9.11
C LYS A 117 0.92 -9.71 -9.72
N THR A 118 1.17 -10.91 -10.23
CA THR A 118 2.35 -11.17 -11.05
C THR A 118 2.20 -10.41 -12.38
N VAL A 119 3.18 -9.58 -12.72
CA VAL A 119 3.21 -8.82 -13.97
C VAL A 119 4.38 -9.32 -14.82
N PRO A 120 4.12 -10.12 -15.86
CA PRO A 120 5.18 -10.61 -16.74
C PRO A 120 5.90 -9.44 -17.45
N ILE A 121 7.20 -9.60 -17.71
CA ILE A 121 8.00 -8.61 -18.45
C ILE A 121 7.38 -8.30 -19.82
N ASP A 122 6.85 -9.30 -20.52
CA ASP A 122 6.21 -9.11 -21.82
C ASP A 122 4.95 -8.24 -21.75
N ARG A 123 4.26 -8.26 -20.60
CA ARG A 123 3.12 -7.37 -20.37
C ARG A 123 3.57 -5.92 -20.22
N LEU A 124 4.72 -5.68 -19.57
CA LEU A 124 5.30 -4.35 -19.46
C LEU A 124 5.74 -3.80 -20.83
N TYR A 125 6.35 -4.64 -21.67
CA TYR A 125 6.66 -4.27 -23.06
C TYR A 125 5.40 -3.94 -23.87
N ARG A 126 4.33 -4.75 -23.75
CA ARG A 126 3.05 -4.52 -24.43
C ARG A 126 2.38 -3.21 -23.99
N ILE A 127 2.26 -2.99 -22.69
CA ILE A 127 1.72 -1.74 -22.14
C ILE A 127 2.56 -0.56 -22.62
N GLY A 128 3.89 -0.66 -22.53
CA GLY A 128 4.79 0.41 -22.94
C GLY A 128 4.68 0.77 -24.43
N ARG A 129 4.46 -0.21 -25.31
CA ARG A 129 4.16 0.04 -26.73
C ARG A 129 2.82 0.75 -26.91
N ARG A 130 1.77 0.25 -26.25
CA ARG A 130 0.41 0.82 -26.33
C ARG A 130 0.35 2.28 -25.87
N THR A 131 1.11 2.63 -24.83
CA THR A 131 1.06 3.96 -24.20
C THR A 131 2.24 4.86 -24.60
N GLN A 132 3.04 4.49 -25.60
CA GLN A 132 4.24 5.22 -26.03
C GLN A 132 5.28 5.46 -24.91
N ARG A 133 5.27 4.64 -23.84
CA ARG A 133 6.23 4.70 -22.73
C ARG A 133 7.10 3.47 -22.73
N LYS A 134 8.25 3.53 -23.42
CA LYS A 134 9.15 2.38 -23.57
C LYS A 134 9.58 1.80 -22.22
N PHE A 135 9.29 0.52 -22.02
CA PHE A 135 9.86 -0.27 -20.94
C PHE A 135 11.30 -0.66 -21.28
N SER A 136 12.21 -0.57 -20.31
CA SER A 136 13.60 -0.99 -20.43
C SER A 136 14.05 -1.66 -19.14
N ARG A 137 14.73 -2.81 -19.25
CA ARG A 137 15.23 -3.58 -18.10
C ARG A 137 16.41 -2.90 -17.39
N SER A 138 17.23 -2.14 -18.12
CA SER A 138 18.42 -1.45 -17.58
C SER A 138 18.08 -0.10 -16.97
N LYS A 139 16.96 0.51 -17.37
CA LYS A 139 16.54 1.83 -16.88
C LYS A 139 16.18 1.77 -15.38
N GLN A 140 16.60 2.77 -14.62
CA GLN A 140 16.09 3.02 -13.28
C GLN A 140 14.76 3.77 -13.35
N TYR A 141 13.76 3.28 -12.63
CA TYR A 141 12.44 3.87 -12.54
C TYR A 141 12.28 4.62 -11.22
N SER A 142 11.93 5.90 -11.30
CA SER A 142 11.58 6.70 -10.13
C SER A 142 10.20 6.31 -9.58
N ALA A 143 9.91 6.69 -8.34
CA ALA A 143 8.60 6.44 -7.73
C ALA A 143 7.42 6.92 -8.59
N LYS A 144 7.51 8.11 -9.19
CA LYS A 144 6.48 8.65 -10.09
C LYS A 144 6.26 7.75 -11.32
N GLN A 145 7.33 7.17 -11.85
CA GLN A 145 7.23 6.26 -12.99
C GLN A 145 6.66 4.90 -12.58
N ILE A 146 7.02 4.40 -11.40
CA ILE A 146 6.47 3.16 -10.83
C ILE A 146 4.97 3.33 -10.58
N ASN A 147 4.54 4.45 -10.01
CA ASN A 147 3.11 4.72 -9.77
C ASN A 147 2.31 4.76 -11.08
N TRP A 148 2.87 5.39 -12.12
CA TRP A 148 2.26 5.35 -13.44
C TRP A 148 2.09 3.91 -13.96
N TRP A 149 3.08 3.03 -13.76
CA TRP A 149 2.92 1.61 -14.11
C TRP A 149 1.80 0.93 -13.31
N LEU A 150 1.68 1.20 -12.00
CA LEU A 150 0.61 0.64 -11.14
C LEU A 150 -0.78 0.99 -11.66
N GLU A 151 -0.99 2.23 -12.10
CA GLU A 151 -2.26 2.70 -12.67
C GLU A 151 -2.62 1.92 -13.95
N HIS A 152 -1.63 1.59 -14.78
CA HIS A 152 -1.84 0.98 -16.11
C HIS A 152 -1.80 -0.56 -16.13
N ILE A 153 -1.51 -1.20 -15.00
CA ILE A 153 -1.57 -2.67 -14.84
C ILE A 153 -2.98 -3.14 -14.45
N GLY A 154 -3.79 -2.24 -13.87
CA GLY A 154 -5.16 -2.51 -13.42
C GLY A 154 -6.26 -2.20 -14.43
N ALA A 155 -5.94 -1.48 -15.51
CA ALA A 155 -6.81 -1.18 -16.64
C ALA A 155 -6.56 -2.15 -17.80
#